data_AF-A0A7V6V5J3-F1
#
_entry.id   AF-A0A7V6V5J3-F1
#
_cell.length_a   1.000
_cell.length_b   1.000
_cell.length_c   1.000
_cell.angle_alpha   90.00
_cell.angle_beta   90.00
_cell.angle_gamma   90.00
#
_symmetry.space_group_name_H-M   'P 1'
#
loop_
_entity.id
_entity.type
_entity.pdbx_description
1 polymer ?
#
loop_
_entity_poly.entity_id
_entity_poly.type
_entity_poly.pdbx_seq_one_letter_code
_entity_poly.pdbx_strand_id
1 'polypeptide(L)'
;MVAEAGWHEGVIGIVASKLSDLYHRPCIVISWNGDRGKGSGRSVEEFDLYQALQYCTDCLEQYGGHAMAAGLSLQQKQLQVFRQKINEYARQQGLATVVKKAYVDLELKPEQISLDLYSQIAALEPFGEGNPQPVFVLRNVELDRGNWVGGQEDHFRCTLSQGVELIAFNRPEWKDRPFGLCLYDIFFVLKKNEYQGRVSTQLQVRDIQPSMLEAAGRLQQRSGDSRPGWVREILSELIQARPVLVIYPTYRALRKHAPLLQAYFHPSRIFYLHGHQMVVERERMHRFLQSSRPGVFLSTIPYMHYYMKHYELPPALHKIVAFWLTEKGIAAYSRLGCELIHIDLPDYRLFSASGWPAVDQQPALLYANLPATIRYCQDRYPQAYVEVGIRDAVDRSLLRKRFHDAGSGVFISDGMHAAPNRWSLDCQTLLADPPLGAYEIAAFYDDTLEEKQPFPVQVLFAHEELEMNTVFLERVYPDLELVKQVLAGLISMKKETVQAPEAALAQVVSKHGEETVSIRQLRSTLHILSDLGLCEIQKRGSIMAIKFVPSKSQSFDINDSPYFLEGRTAKQILTKWRGEIRTCLARS
;
A
#
# COMPACT_ATOMS: atom_id res chain seq x y z
N MET A 1 35.67 15.95 5.11
CA MET A 1 36.69 16.88 5.66
C MET A 1 36.60 18.20 4.92
N VAL A 2 36.64 19.32 5.64
CA VAL A 2 36.68 20.68 5.11
C VAL A 2 37.84 21.45 5.73
N ALA A 3 38.47 22.36 4.98
CA ALA A 3 39.65 23.07 5.44
C ALA A 3 39.71 24.46 4.79
N GLU A 4 39.91 25.52 5.58
CA GLU A 4 39.97 26.89 5.08
C GLU A 4 40.84 27.79 5.97
N ALA A 5 41.42 28.84 5.40
CA ALA A 5 42.19 29.83 6.15
C ALA A 5 41.26 30.79 6.91
N GLY A 6 41.72 31.29 8.06
CA GLY A 6 40.98 32.30 8.84
C GLY A 6 39.83 31.77 9.71
N TRP A 7 39.63 30.45 9.78
CA TRP A 7 38.67 29.86 10.73
C TRP A 7 39.19 29.90 12.16
N HIS A 8 38.34 30.27 13.12
CA HIS A 8 38.76 30.36 14.52
C HIS A 8 38.91 28.95 15.14
N GLU A 9 40.12 28.62 15.61
CA GLU A 9 40.46 27.30 16.18
C GLU A 9 39.54 26.89 17.34
N GLY A 10 39.06 27.85 18.14
CA GLY A 10 38.13 27.57 19.24
C GLY A 10 36.73 27.10 18.81
N VAL A 11 36.35 27.25 17.53
CA VAL A 11 34.97 27.00 17.05
C VAL A 11 34.90 25.81 16.08
N ILE A 12 36.02 25.41 15.46
CA ILE A 12 36.04 24.30 14.47
C ILE A 12 35.52 22.97 15.04
N GLY A 13 35.64 22.74 16.35
CA GLY A 13 35.05 21.55 17.00
C GLY A 13 33.52 21.55 17.02
N ILE A 14 32.90 22.71 17.24
CA ILE A 14 31.43 22.88 17.19
C ILE A 14 30.94 22.71 15.76
N VAL A 15 31.67 23.28 14.80
CA VAL A 15 31.36 23.13 13.37
C VAL A 15 31.48 21.66 12.95
N ALA A 16 32.54 20.95 13.38
CA ALA A 16 32.71 19.53 13.11
C ALA A 16 31.55 18.70 13.68
N SER A 17 31.07 19.00 14.90
CA SER A 17 29.90 18.34 15.48
C SER A 17 28.65 18.57 14.63
N LYS A 18 28.33 19.84 14.31
CA LYS A 18 27.15 20.16 13.49
C LYS A 18 27.18 19.50 12.11
N LEU A 19 28.35 19.47 11.46
CA LEU A 19 28.50 18.79 10.17
C LEU A 19 28.38 17.27 10.31
N SER A 20 28.96 16.70 11.36
CA SER A 20 28.84 15.26 11.65
C SER A 20 27.38 14.87 11.88
N ASP A 21 26.62 15.67 12.62
CA ASP A 21 25.20 15.42 12.92
C ASP A 21 24.29 15.60 11.70
N LEU A 22 24.59 16.61 10.88
CA LEU A 22 23.84 16.96 9.68
C LEU A 22 23.99 15.88 8.60
N TYR A 23 25.23 15.46 8.33
CA TYR A 23 25.52 14.48 7.28
C TYR A 23 25.55 13.03 7.77
N HIS A 24 25.53 12.83 9.09
CA HIS A 24 25.74 11.52 9.74
C HIS A 24 26.99 10.81 9.18
N ARG A 25 28.09 11.58 9.16
CA ARG A 25 29.40 11.17 8.65
C ARG A 25 30.49 11.76 9.54
N PRO A 26 31.56 11.03 9.84
CA PRO A 26 32.74 11.58 10.49
C PRO A 26 33.22 12.83 9.74
N CYS A 27 33.41 13.91 10.49
CA CYS A 27 33.79 15.18 9.93
C CYS A 27 35.04 15.70 10.61
N ILE A 28 36.00 16.14 9.80
CA ILE A 28 37.20 16.84 10.22
C ILE A 28 37.15 18.25 9.62
N VAL A 29 37.29 19.24 10.48
CA VAL A 29 37.36 20.67 10.12
C VAL A 29 38.76 21.16 10.47
N ILE A 30 39.49 21.70 9.48
CA ILE A 30 40.86 22.20 9.65
C ILE A 30 40.88 23.71 9.45
N SER A 31 41.50 24.43 10.39
CA SER A 31 41.86 25.83 10.23
C SER A 31 43.34 25.96 9.87
N TRP A 32 43.66 26.77 8.86
CA TRP A 32 45.03 27.06 8.45
C TRP A 32 45.58 28.31 9.11
N ASN A 33 46.82 28.20 9.62
CA ASN A 33 47.66 29.32 10.03
C ASN A 33 49.02 29.19 9.33
N GLY A 34 49.17 29.88 8.19
CA GLY A 34 50.26 29.62 7.25
C GLY A 34 50.20 28.19 6.72
N ASP A 35 51.35 27.52 6.66
CA ASP A 35 51.46 26.14 6.14
C ASP A 35 51.02 25.07 7.16
N ARG A 36 50.70 25.46 8.39
CA ARG A 36 50.31 24.55 9.47
C ARG A 36 48.81 24.59 9.72
N GLY A 37 48.18 23.43 9.69
CA GLY A 37 46.75 23.27 9.96
C GLY A 37 46.49 22.64 11.31
N LYS A 38 45.53 23.19 12.07
CA LYS A 38 44.94 22.52 13.24
C LYS A 38 43.54 22.05 12.92
N GLY A 39 43.27 20.78 13.19
CA GLY A 39 42.00 20.13 12.92
C GLY A 39 41.27 19.68 14.18
N SER A 40 39.95 19.78 14.15
CA SER A 40 39.07 19.08 15.09
C SER A 40 38.17 18.12 14.31
N GLY A 41 38.08 16.90 14.81
CA GLY A 41 37.31 15.81 14.25
C GLY A 41 36.20 15.36 15.17
N ARG A 42 35.07 14.98 14.58
CA ARG A 42 33.92 14.34 15.23
C ARG A 42 33.49 13.14 14.42
N SER A 43 33.03 12.10 15.10
CA SER A 43 32.65 10.84 14.49
C SER A 43 31.18 10.50 14.70
N VAL A 44 30.78 9.36 14.13
CA VAL A 44 29.53 8.65 14.39
C VAL A 44 29.84 7.32 15.07
N GLU A 45 28.86 6.70 15.71
CA GLU A 45 29.04 5.45 16.49
C GLU A 45 29.65 4.32 15.66
N GLU A 46 29.33 4.27 14.36
CA GLU A 46 29.81 3.25 13.44
C GLU A 46 31.27 3.43 12.99
N PHE A 47 31.97 4.49 13.41
CA PHE A 47 33.31 4.80 12.93
C PHE A 47 34.25 5.29 14.02
N ASP A 48 35.33 4.55 14.26
CA ASP A 48 36.39 4.96 15.17
C ASP A 48 37.32 5.98 14.49
N LEU A 49 37.14 7.24 14.82
CA LEU A 49 37.95 8.32 14.27
C LEU A 49 39.40 8.28 14.74
N TYR A 50 39.67 7.77 15.94
CA TYR A 50 41.04 7.65 16.45
C TYR A 50 41.82 6.62 15.63
N GLN A 51 41.22 5.46 15.35
CA GLN A 51 41.82 4.44 14.48
C GLN A 51 42.04 4.96 13.06
N ALA A 52 41.10 5.73 12.53
CA ALA A 52 41.25 6.37 11.21
C ALA A 52 42.43 7.35 11.16
N LEU A 53 42.66 8.13 12.23
CA LEU A 53 43.82 9.00 12.34
C LEU A 53 45.13 8.22 12.53
N GLN A 54 45.10 7.14 13.31
CA GLN A 54 46.24 6.24 13.49
C GLN A 54 46.69 5.62 12.15
N TYR A 55 45.74 5.22 11.29
CA TYR A 55 46.03 4.76 9.94
C TYR A 55 46.75 5.81 9.06
N CYS A 56 46.57 7.10 9.39
CA CYS A 56 47.12 8.23 8.66
C CYS A 56 48.33 8.89 9.35
N THR A 57 48.97 8.23 10.32
CA THR A 57 50.01 8.83 11.19
C THR A 57 51.16 9.48 10.40
N ASP A 58 51.54 8.92 9.27
CA ASP A 58 52.60 9.44 8.38
C ASP A 58 52.27 10.80 7.74
N CYS A 59 51.00 11.19 7.73
CA CYS A 59 50.54 12.47 7.18
C CYS A 59 50.36 13.56 8.26
N LEU A 60 50.47 13.20 9.54
CA LEU A 60 50.09 14.04 10.68
C LEU A 60 51.33 14.44 11.48
N GLU A 61 51.37 15.68 11.95
CA GLU A 61 52.41 16.13 12.89
C GLU A 61 52.08 15.69 14.32
N GLN A 62 50.80 15.80 14.69
CA GLN A 62 50.27 15.39 16.00
C GLN A 62 48.81 14.97 15.82
N TYR A 63 48.37 13.97 16.57
CA TYR A 63 46.95 13.62 16.70
C TYR A 63 46.67 13.01 18.06
N GLY A 64 45.41 13.04 18.50
CA GLY A 64 44.98 12.43 19.76
C GLY A 64 43.48 12.57 19.97
N GLY A 65 42.93 11.84 20.94
CA GLY A 65 41.52 11.86 21.29
C GLY A 65 40.94 10.45 21.47
N HIS A 66 39.67 10.29 21.09
CA HIS A 66 38.89 9.07 21.24
C HIS A 66 38.09 8.77 19.97
N ALA A 67 37.40 7.63 19.95
CA ALA A 67 36.60 7.18 18.81
C ALA A 67 35.63 8.25 18.27
N MET A 68 34.98 9.03 19.14
CA MET A 68 33.96 10.03 18.75
C MET A 68 34.51 11.44 18.52
N ALA A 69 35.70 11.77 19.02
CA ALA A 69 36.26 13.11 18.95
C ALA A 69 37.78 13.08 18.99
N ALA A 70 38.42 13.76 18.04
CA ALA A 70 39.87 13.81 17.96
C ALA A 70 40.37 15.19 17.53
N GLY A 71 41.60 15.52 17.93
CA GLY A 71 42.36 16.67 17.45
C GLY A 71 43.53 16.20 16.60
N LEU A 72 43.92 17.01 15.61
CA LEU A 72 45.06 16.74 14.75
C LEU A 72 45.77 18.02 14.32
N SER A 73 47.03 17.90 13.90
CA SER A 73 47.75 18.92 13.15
C SER A 73 48.53 18.30 11.99
N LEU A 74 48.64 19.04 10.89
CA LEU A 74 49.28 18.60 9.67
C LEU A 74 49.83 19.79 8.87
N GLN A 75 50.79 19.50 8.00
CA GLN A 75 51.31 20.46 7.02
C GLN A 75 50.39 20.54 5.80
N GLN A 76 50.23 21.72 5.20
CA GLN A 76 49.34 21.94 4.07
C GLN A 76 49.66 21.03 2.88
N LYS A 77 50.95 20.76 2.64
CA LYS A 77 51.42 19.82 1.61
C LYS A 77 50.94 18.38 1.81
N GLN A 78 50.63 17.97 3.05
CA GLN A 78 50.15 16.62 3.37
C GLN A 78 48.63 16.48 3.25
N LEU A 79 47.88 17.58 3.05
CA LEU A 79 46.42 17.56 3.06
C LEU A 79 45.82 16.59 2.04
N GLN A 80 46.37 16.55 0.82
CA GLN A 80 45.82 15.70 -0.24
C GLN A 80 46.08 14.22 0.06
N VAL A 81 47.28 13.87 0.52
CA VAL A 81 47.63 12.50 0.90
C VAL A 81 46.77 12.07 2.09
N PHE A 82 46.66 12.90 3.12
CA PHE A 82 45.78 12.66 4.27
C PHE A 82 44.33 12.41 3.84
N ARG A 83 43.78 13.28 2.98
CA ARG A 83 42.41 13.14 2.45
C ARG A 83 42.21 11.81 1.73
N GLN A 84 43.18 11.36 0.95
CA GLN A 84 43.07 10.09 0.23
C GLN A 84 43.07 8.91 1.21
N LYS A 85 44.06 8.84 2.11
CA LYS A 85 44.22 7.73 3.07
C LYS A 85 43.04 7.61 4.03
N ILE A 86 42.55 8.73 4.57
CA ILE A 86 41.42 8.67 5.52
C ILE A 86 40.12 8.24 4.85
N ASN A 87 39.88 8.64 3.59
CA ASN A 87 38.71 8.21 2.83
C ASN A 87 38.83 6.77 2.32
N GLU A 88 40.05 6.27 2.10
CA GLU A 88 40.29 4.86 1.83
C GLU A 88 39.96 4.01 3.06
N TYR A 89 40.48 4.39 4.23
CA TYR A 89 40.15 3.73 5.49
C TYR A 89 38.64 3.73 5.75
N ALA A 90 37.97 4.88 5.54
CA ALA A 90 36.52 4.98 5.67
C ALA A 90 35.75 4.03 4.73
N ARG A 91 36.23 3.85 3.49
CA ARG A 91 35.64 2.89 2.55
C ARG A 91 35.84 1.44 3.00
N GLN A 92 37.04 1.10 3.49
CA GLN A 92 37.34 -0.23 4.03
C GLN A 92 36.48 -0.59 5.23
N GLN A 93 36.14 0.40 6.07
CA GLN A 93 35.22 0.24 7.21
C GLN A 93 33.72 0.25 6.81
N GLY A 94 33.41 0.28 5.50
CA GLY A 94 32.03 0.22 5.03
C GLY A 94 31.20 1.48 5.32
N LEU A 95 31.82 2.63 5.61
CA LEU A 95 31.11 3.86 5.96
C LEU A 95 30.11 4.33 4.88
N ALA A 96 30.33 3.94 3.63
CA ALA A 96 29.42 4.25 2.51
C ALA A 96 28.00 3.71 2.72
N THR A 97 27.84 2.60 3.45
CA THR A 97 26.53 1.98 3.71
C THR A 97 25.92 2.39 5.06
N VAL A 98 26.62 3.20 5.86
CA VAL A 98 26.11 3.70 7.14
C VAL A 98 24.97 4.68 6.88
N VAL A 99 23.87 4.51 7.59
CA VAL A 99 22.67 5.34 7.52
C VAL A 99 22.29 5.82 8.91
N LYS A 100 21.80 7.06 9.01
CA LYS A 100 21.32 7.62 10.27
C LYS A 100 20.12 6.82 10.74
N LYS A 101 20.24 6.19 11.91
CA LYS A 101 19.15 5.46 12.55
C LYS A 101 18.38 6.40 13.47
N ALA A 102 17.06 6.32 13.42
CA ALA A 102 16.17 6.88 14.42
C ALA A 102 15.56 5.73 15.21
N TYR A 103 15.72 5.76 16.53
CA TYR A 103 15.08 4.82 17.43
C TYR A 103 13.69 5.35 17.79
N VAL A 104 12.69 4.48 17.68
CA VAL A 104 11.30 4.75 18.06
C VAL A 104 11.04 3.95 19.32
N ASP A 105 10.63 4.61 20.40
CA ASP A 105 10.34 3.94 21.67
C ASP A 105 8.99 3.19 21.58
N LEU A 106 7.99 3.83 20.98
CA LEU A 106 6.66 3.24 20.84
C LEU A 106 5.91 3.79 19.61
N GLU A 107 5.18 2.90 18.93
CA GLU A 107 4.16 3.28 17.97
C GLU A 107 2.85 3.57 18.69
N LEU A 108 2.29 4.76 18.45
CA LEU A 108 1.04 5.21 19.04
C LEU A 108 -0.05 5.29 17.97
N LYS A 109 -1.29 5.04 18.38
CA LYS A 109 -2.48 5.42 17.62
C LYS A 109 -2.88 6.85 18.01
N PRO A 110 -3.43 7.66 17.09
CA PRO A 110 -3.84 9.04 17.39
C PRO A 110 -4.73 9.17 18.63
N GLU A 111 -5.59 8.17 18.89
CA GLU A 111 -6.53 8.13 20.00
C GLU A 111 -5.84 7.95 21.36
N GLN A 112 -4.57 7.51 21.39
CA GLN A 112 -3.79 7.34 22.61
C GLN A 112 -3.11 8.64 23.06
N ILE A 113 -3.15 9.69 22.23
CA ILE A 113 -2.50 10.98 22.53
C ILE A 113 -3.35 11.76 23.53
N SER A 114 -2.87 11.87 24.76
CA SER A 114 -3.58 12.56 25.85
C SER A 114 -2.64 13.26 26.84
N LEU A 115 -3.19 14.14 27.66
CA LEU A 115 -2.46 14.77 28.76
C LEU A 115 -2.03 13.75 29.83
N ASP A 116 -2.79 12.67 30.00
CA ASP A 116 -2.43 11.58 30.91
C ASP A 116 -1.18 10.84 30.43
N LEU A 117 -1.12 10.53 29.13
CA LEU A 117 0.08 9.95 28.52
C LEU A 117 1.29 10.89 28.67
N TYR A 118 1.09 12.19 28.43
CA TYR A 118 2.16 13.17 28.66
C TYR A 118 2.64 13.17 30.11
N SER A 119 1.73 13.08 31.08
CA SER A 119 2.08 13.06 32.51
C SER A 119 2.88 11.82 32.89
N GLN A 120 2.56 10.65 32.31
CA GLN A 120 3.35 9.43 32.48
C GLN A 120 4.75 9.56 31.90
N ILE A 121 4.89 10.20 30.73
CA ILE A 121 6.20 10.46 30.12
C ILE A 121 7.00 11.45 30.96
N ALA A 122 6.37 12.52 31.44
CA ALA A 122 7.03 13.53 32.27
C ALA A 122 7.55 12.96 33.60
N ALA A 123 6.94 11.89 34.13
CA ALA A 123 7.43 11.20 35.31
C ALA A 123 8.81 10.50 35.10
N LEU A 124 9.28 10.37 33.86
CA LEU A 124 10.60 9.83 33.52
C LEU A 124 11.71 10.90 33.53
N GLU A 125 11.37 12.16 33.78
CA GLU A 125 12.36 13.25 33.87
C GLU A 125 13.30 13.06 35.07
N PRO A 126 14.55 13.58 34.99
CA PRO A 126 15.09 14.47 33.97
C PRO A 126 15.60 13.74 32.71
N PHE A 127 15.31 14.32 31.53
CA PHE A 127 15.85 13.84 30.26
C PHE A 127 17.27 14.38 30.00
N GLY A 128 18.11 13.58 29.36
CA GLY A 128 19.48 13.93 29.01
C GLY A 128 20.26 12.75 28.44
N GLU A 129 21.58 12.86 28.45
CA GLU A 129 22.47 11.74 28.12
C GLU A 129 22.20 10.55 29.05
N GLY A 130 21.98 9.36 28.49
CA GLY A 130 21.60 8.15 29.23
C GLY A 130 20.10 8.04 29.60
N ASN A 131 19.30 9.10 29.42
CA ASN A 131 17.84 9.08 29.55
C ASN A 131 17.21 10.00 28.49
N PRO A 132 17.29 9.65 27.20
CA PRO A 132 16.77 10.50 26.14
C PRO A 132 15.25 10.66 26.27
N GLN A 133 14.73 11.81 25.83
CA GLN A 133 13.29 12.02 25.78
C GLN A 133 12.63 11.00 24.85
N PRO A 134 11.55 10.31 25.29
CA PRO A 134 10.86 9.34 24.46
C PRO A 134 10.35 9.93 23.14
N VAL A 135 10.54 9.16 22.08
CA VAL A 135 10.15 9.49 20.72
C VAL A 135 9.21 8.43 20.16
N PHE A 136 8.15 8.91 19.52
CA PHE A 136 7.03 8.09 19.09
C PHE A 136 6.86 8.17 17.57
N VAL A 137 6.11 7.20 17.03
CA VAL A 137 5.65 7.24 15.65
C VAL A 137 4.13 7.09 15.59
N LEU A 138 3.48 7.91 14.77
CA LEU A 138 2.14 7.60 14.23
C LEU A 138 2.31 7.09 12.80
N ARG A 139 1.58 6.05 12.40
CA ARG A 139 1.62 5.52 11.03
C ARG A 139 0.33 5.75 10.28
N ASN A 140 0.44 5.82 8.95
CA ASN A 140 -0.70 5.92 8.04
C ASN A 140 -1.65 7.09 8.39
N VAL A 141 -1.07 8.22 8.81
CA VAL A 141 -1.84 9.40 9.24
C VAL A 141 -2.11 10.30 8.05
N GLU A 142 -3.34 10.78 7.94
CA GLU A 142 -3.69 11.82 7.00
C GLU A 142 -3.10 13.17 7.45
N LEU A 143 -2.30 13.76 6.58
CA LEU A 143 -1.90 15.16 6.70
C LEU A 143 -2.61 15.95 5.62
N ASP A 144 -3.54 16.77 6.07
CA ASP A 144 -4.21 17.78 5.26
C ASP A 144 -3.21 18.84 4.75
N ARG A 145 -3.71 19.87 4.09
CA ARG A 145 -2.91 21.05 3.75
C ARG A 145 -2.37 21.69 5.04
N GLY A 146 -1.10 21.47 5.33
CA GLY A 146 -0.46 22.13 6.45
C GLY A 146 -0.35 23.64 6.25
N ASN A 147 -0.38 24.35 7.36
CA ASN A 147 -0.18 25.78 7.44
C ASN A 147 1.29 26.08 7.66
N TRP A 148 1.83 26.99 6.87
CA TRP A 148 3.18 27.49 7.01
C TRP A 148 3.17 28.72 7.91
N VAL A 149 3.98 28.70 8.96
CA VAL A 149 4.04 29.74 9.99
C VAL A 149 5.48 30.16 10.26
N GLY A 150 5.66 31.23 11.02
CA GLY A 150 6.96 31.89 11.20
C GLY A 150 7.16 33.05 10.23
N GLY A 151 8.05 33.98 10.56
CA GLY A 151 8.29 35.18 9.74
C GLY A 151 8.83 34.87 8.34
N GLN A 152 9.44 33.70 8.16
CA GLN A 152 9.96 33.19 6.88
C GLN A 152 9.17 31.98 6.36
N GLU A 153 8.01 31.67 6.96
CA GLU A 153 7.22 30.47 6.64
C GLU A 153 8.05 29.17 6.68
N ASP A 154 8.92 29.07 7.67
CA ASP A 154 9.89 28.00 7.88
C ASP A 154 9.39 26.93 8.85
N HIS A 155 8.17 27.06 9.38
CA HIS A 155 7.57 26.09 10.30
C HIS A 155 6.29 25.50 9.71
N PHE A 156 6.13 24.18 9.85
CA PHE A 156 4.96 23.44 9.39
C PHE A 156 4.02 23.17 10.58
N ARG A 157 2.75 23.54 10.44
CA ARG A 157 1.72 23.26 11.45
C ARG A 157 0.51 22.59 10.80
N CYS A 158 0.00 21.53 11.42
CA CYS A 158 -1.21 20.84 10.97
C CYS A 158 -2.04 20.39 12.18
N THR A 159 -3.30 20.05 11.95
CA THR A 159 -4.18 19.45 12.95
C THR A 159 -4.64 18.12 12.40
N LEU A 160 -4.48 17.06 13.18
CA LEU A 160 -5.00 15.73 12.83
C LEU A 160 -6.52 15.72 13.00
N SER A 161 -7.21 14.77 12.36
CA SER A 161 -8.68 14.65 12.44
C SER A 161 -9.22 14.48 13.86
N GLN A 162 -8.41 13.94 14.77
CA GLN A 162 -8.70 13.81 16.21
C GLN A 162 -8.55 15.12 17.00
N GLY A 163 -8.20 16.24 16.35
CA GLY A 163 -8.00 17.55 16.98
C GLY A 163 -6.62 17.74 17.62
N VAL A 164 -5.71 16.77 17.44
CA VAL A 164 -4.33 16.85 17.94
C VAL A 164 -3.51 17.76 17.02
N GLU A 165 -2.89 18.80 17.58
CA GLU A 165 -2.03 19.70 16.83
C GLU A 165 -0.61 19.14 16.69
N LEU A 166 -0.01 19.35 15.52
CA LEU A 166 1.40 19.06 15.27
C LEU A 166 2.14 20.31 14.79
N ILE A 167 3.42 20.40 15.17
CA ILE A 167 4.33 21.46 14.73
C ILE A 167 5.70 20.89 14.40
N ALA A 168 6.28 21.30 13.28
CA ALA A 168 7.67 21.04 12.91
C ALA A 168 8.38 22.37 12.65
N PHE A 169 9.53 22.56 13.28
CA PHE A 169 10.34 23.76 13.12
C PHE A 169 11.40 23.57 12.03
N ASN A 170 11.68 24.63 11.28
CA ASN A 170 12.70 24.71 10.23
C ASN A 170 12.57 23.60 9.16
N ARG A 171 11.38 23.51 8.53
CA ARG A 171 11.04 22.52 7.50
C ARG A 171 10.51 23.11 6.17
N PRO A 172 11.05 24.22 5.63
CA PRO A 172 10.55 24.81 4.38
C PRO A 172 10.55 23.83 3.20
N GLU A 173 11.44 22.84 3.22
CA GLU A 173 11.54 21.77 2.21
C GLU A 173 10.32 20.84 2.17
N TRP A 174 9.41 20.90 3.16
CA TRP A 174 8.17 20.13 3.10
C TRP A 174 7.08 20.80 2.27
N LYS A 175 7.28 22.03 1.76
CA LYS A 175 6.30 22.75 0.91
C LYS A 175 5.92 21.96 -0.34
N ASP A 176 6.87 21.22 -0.90
CA ASP A 176 6.70 20.45 -2.12
C ASP A 176 6.13 19.04 -1.88
N ARG A 177 5.80 18.69 -0.62
CA ARG A 177 5.25 17.37 -0.31
C ARG A 177 3.78 17.24 -0.75
N PRO A 178 3.36 16.05 -1.22
CA PRO A 178 2.01 15.81 -1.73
C PRO A 178 0.99 15.60 -0.60
N PHE A 179 0.80 16.60 0.26
CA PHE A 179 -0.20 16.57 1.32
C PHE A 179 -1.63 16.41 0.76
N GLY A 180 -2.49 15.67 1.48
CA GLY A 180 -3.84 15.33 1.02
C GLY A 180 -3.93 14.40 -0.19
N LEU A 181 -2.80 13.91 -0.71
CA LEU A 181 -2.74 12.88 -1.76
C LEU A 181 -2.30 11.52 -1.20
N CYS A 182 -1.38 11.50 -0.23
CA CYS A 182 -0.89 10.29 0.42
C CYS A 182 -1.00 10.36 1.95
N LEU A 183 -0.86 9.21 2.60
CA LEU A 183 -0.74 9.10 4.05
C LEU A 183 0.72 9.33 4.49
N TYR A 184 0.94 9.65 5.75
CA TYR A 184 2.26 9.93 6.32
C TYR A 184 2.50 9.20 7.64
N ASP A 185 3.73 8.73 7.82
CA ASP A 185 4.27 8.37 9.12
C ASP A 185 4.90 9.60 9.75
N ILE A 186 4.59 9.84 11.02
CA ILE A 186 4.97 11.04 11.76
C ILE A 186 5.88 10.62 12.90
N PHE A 187 7.15 11.05 12.87
CA PHE A 187 8.12 10.83 13.95
C PHE A 187 8.17 12.07 14.85
N PHE A 188 7.79 11.92 16.11
CA PHE A 188 7.52 13.07 16.99
C PHE A 188 7.85 12.82 18.45
N VAL A 189 7.98 13.92 19.19
CA VAL A 189 7.99 13.94 20.65
C VAL A 189 6.68 14.55 21.13
N LEU A 190 6.05 13.94 22.15
CA LEU A 190 4.86 14.51 22.77
C LEU A 190 5.24 15.68 23.68
N LYS A 191 4.60 16.84 23.46
CA LYS A 191 4.75 18.04 24.29
C LYS A 191 3.41 18.49 24.87
N LYS A 192 3.48 19.17 26.00
CA LYS A 192 2.38 19.97 26.54
C LYS A 192 2.44 21.36 25.93
N ASN A 193 1.32 21.83 25.40
CA ASN A 193 1.13 23.18 24.92
C ASN A 193 0.21 23.93 25.90
N GLU A 194 0.60 25.13 26.31
CA GLU A 194 -0.18 25.98 27.21
C GLU A 194 -0.32 27.36 26.57
N TYR A 195 -1.53 27.65 26.08
CA TYR A 195 -1.82 28.85 25.33
C TYR A 195 -3.16 29.45 25.76
N GLN A 196 -3.15 30.75 26.12
CA GLN A 196 -4.34 31.47 26.59
C GLN A 196 -5.11 30.74 27.72
N GLY A 197 -4.38 30.12 28.65
CA GLY A 197 -4.95 29.37 29.77
C GLY A 197 -5.58 28.01 29.38
N ARG A 198 -5.47 27.59 28.12
CA ARG A 198 -5.82 26.24 27.68
C ARG A 198 -4.57 25.38 27.61
N VAL A 199 -4.66 24.21 28.23
CA VAL A 199 -3.63 23.17 28.20
C VAL A 199 -4.06 22.08 27.23
N SER A 200 -3.19 21.74 26.30
CA SER A 200 -3.41 20.64 25.35
C SER A 200 -2.11 19.87 25.11
N THR A 201 -2.21 18.72 24.45
CA THR A 201 -1.06 18.05 23.86
C THR A 201 -0.73 18.62 22.49
N GLN A 202 0.53 18.56 22.09
CA GLN A 202 1.02 18.91 20.76
C GLN A 202 2.13 17.93 20.35
N LEU A 203 2.11 17.49 19.10
CA LEU A 203 3.17 16.67 18.53
C LEU A 203 4.29 17.60 18.04
N GLN A 204 5.43 17.61 18.72
CA GLN A 204 6.62 18.26 18.17
C GLN A 204 7.30 17.30 17.19
N VAL A 205 7.01 17.50 15.92
CA VAL A 205 7.42 16.63 14.82
C VAL A 205 8.89 16.85 14.49
N ARG A 206 9.64 15.76 14.50
CA ARG A 206 11.05 15.72 14.10
C ARG A 206 11.18 15.44 12.61
N ASP A 207 10.37 14.50 12.11
CA ASP A 207 10.34 14.14 10.70
C ASP A 207 8.97 13.60 10.29
N ILE A 208 8.66 13.68 9.00
CA ILE A 208 7.55 12.97 8.37
C ILE A 208 8.07 12.24 7.14
N GLN A 209 7.41 11.15 6.79
CA GLN A 209 7.63 10.45 5.52
C GLN A 209 6.29 9.99 4.97
N PRO A 210 6.07 9.94 3.65
CA PRO A 210 4.91 9.25 3.10
C PRO A 210 4.85 7.83 3.68
N SER A 211 3.68 7.42 4.15
CA SER A 211 3.50 6.09 4.68
C SER A 211 3.78 5.07 3.60
N MET A 212 4.78 4.25 3.88
CA MET A 212 5.13 3.08 3.12
C MET A 212 5.07 1.94 4.12
N LEU A 213 4.48 0.82 3.71
CA LEU A 213 4.44 -0.38 4.54
C LEU A 213 5.81 -1.02 4.84
N GLU A 214 6.90 -0.45 4.33
CA GLU A 214 8.25 -0.77 4.77
C GLU A 214 8.62 0.00 6.04
N ALA A 215 8.18 -0.49 7.20
CA ALA A 215 8.81 -0.12 8.46
C ALA A 215 8.73 -1.24 9.50
N ALA A 216 9.13 -2.44 9.09
CA ALA A 216 9.58 -3.44 10.06
C ALA A 216 10.90 -2.97 10.69
N GLY A 217 10.82 -2.20 11.78
CA GLY A 217 11.87 -2.09 12.80
C GLY A 217 13.17 -1.35 12.44
N ARG A 218 13.40 -0.96 11.19
CA ARG A 218 14.50 -0.08 10.80
C ARG A 218 13.97 0.96 9.84
N LEU A 219 13.79 2.19 10.33
CA LEU A 219 13.74 3.35 9.45
C LEU A 219 15.15 3.52 8.87
N GLN A 220 15.48 2.72 7.85
CA GLN A 220 16.56 3.12 6.97
C GLN A 220 16.03 4.35 6.25
N GLN A 221 16.65 5.51 6.47
CA GLN A 221 16.55 6.57 5.49
C GLN A 221 17.22 6.03 4.21
N ARG A 222 16.46 5.29 3.40
CA ARG A 222 16.78 5.12 1.99
C ARG A 222 16.69 6.54 1.42
N SER A 223 17.81 7.11 1.04
CA SER A 223 17.86 8.32 0.22
C SER A 223 17.26 7.98 -1.15
N GLY A 224 15.93 7.98 -1.25
CA GLY A 224 15.17 7.61 -2.44
C GLY A 224 13.72 7.22 -2.13
N ASP A 225 12.82 7.45 -3.08
CA ASP A 225 11.41 7.08 -2.98
C ASP A 225 11.22 5.56 -3.12
N SER A 226 10.97 4.86 -2.01
CA SER A 226 10.76 3.40 -1.96
C SER A 226 9.43 2.94 -2.56
N ARG A 227 8.59 3.85 -3.06
CA ARG A 227 7.34 3.49 -3.73
C ARG A 227 7.57 2.65 -4.97
N PRO A 228 6.64 1.73 -5.29
CA PRO A 228 6.66 1.02 -6.56
C PRO A 228 6.63 2.00 -7.72
N GLY A 229 7.30 1.67 -8.83
CA GLY A 229 7.33 2.54 -10.01
C GLY A 229 5.95 3.02 -10.42
N TRP A 230 4.98 2.11 -10.54
CA TRP A 230 3.60 2.45 -10.89
C TRP A 230 2.90 3.37 -9.87
N VAL A 231 3.22 3.28 -8.56
CA VAL A 231 2.68 4.20 -7.54
C VAL A 231 3.27 5.59 -7.71
N ARG A 232 4.59 5.69 -7.96
CA ARG A 232 5.26 6.97 -8.21
C ARG A 232 4.69 7.66 -9.44
N GLU A 233 4.40 6.89 -10.48
CA GLU A 233 3.79 7.38 -11.70
C GLU A 233 2.36 7.88 -11.49
N ILE A 234 1.53 7.16 -10.71
CA ILE A 234 0.19 7.65 -10.32
C ILE A 234 0.33 8.98 -9.55
N LEU A 235 1.23 9.03 -8.58
CA LEU A 235 1.42 10.21 -7.75
C LEU A 235 1.88 11.43 -8.57
N SER A 236 2.77 11.22 -9.54
CA SER A 236 3.23 12.27 -10.46
C SER A 236 2.07 12.93 -11.21
N GLU A 237 1.10 12.13 -11.69
CA GLU A 237 -0.10 12.67 -12.35
C GLU A 237 -1.01 13.40 -11.37
N LEU A 238 -1.21 12.87 -10.15
CA LEU A 238 -2.04 13.50 -9.14
C LEU A 238 -1.48 14.86 -8.69
N ILE A 239 -0.16 14.99 -8.57
CA ILE A 239 0.53 16.27 -8.28
C ILE A 239 0.29 17.27 -9.41
N GLN A 240 0.26 16.82 -10.66
CA GLN A 240 -0.08 17.62 -11.84
C GLN A 240 -1.60 17.85 -12.01
N ALA A 241 -2.40 17.50 -11.01
CA ALA A 241 -3.86 17.62 -11.00
C ALA A 241 -4.58 16.81 -12.10
N ARG A 242 -3.98 15.71 -12.57
CA ARG A 242 -4.56 14.84 -13.61
C ARG A 242 -5.19 13.57 -13.03
N PRO A 243 -6.24 13.02 -13.66
CA PRO A 243 -6.79 11.73 -13.30
C PRO A 243 -5.87 10.60 -13.80
N VAL A 244 -5.91 9.46 -13.10
CA VAL A 244 -5.27 8.22 -13.55
C VAL A 244 -6.29 7.09 -13.53
N LEU A 245 -6.32 6.30 -14.59
CA LEU A 245 -7.15 5.11 -14.68
C LEU A 245 -6.32 3.88 -14.28
N VAL A 246 -6.79 3.13 -13.29
CA VAL A 246 -6.18 1.87 -12.85
C VAL A 246 -7.09 0.71 -13.22
N ILE A 247 -6.62 -0.21 -14.06
CA ILE A 247 -7.43 -1.26 -14.67
C ILE A 247 -7.02 -2.64 -14.15
N TYR A 248 -8.01 -3.44 -13.77
CA TYR A 248 -7.83 -4.82 -13.31
C TYR A 248 -8.55 -5.82 -14.22
N PRO A 249 -8.11 -7.09 -14.30
CA PRO A 249 -8.78 -8.08 -15.15
C PRO A 249 -10.20 -8.41 -14.72
N THR A 250 -10.47 -8.36 -13.41
CA THR A 250 -11.79 -8.66 -12.83
C THR A 250 -12.14 -7.72 -11.69
N TYR A 251 -13.45 -7.60 -11.42
CA TYR A 251 -13.93 -6.93 -10.22
C TYR A 251 -13.35 -7.51 -8.91
N ARG A 252 -13.13 -8.83 -8.84
CA ARG A 252 -12.55 -9.45 -7.63
C ARG A 252 -11.09 -9.04 -7.42
N ALA A 253 -10.29 -9.01 -8.48
CA ALA A 253 -8.92 -8.48 -8.46
C ALA A 253 -8.90 -7.01 -8.02
N LEU A 254 -9.77 -6.18 -8.61
CA LEU A 254 -9.92 -4.76 -8.23
C LEU A 254 -10.22 -4.62 -6.74
N ARG A 255 -11.24 -5.32 -6.25
CA ARG A 255 -11.67 -5.28 -4.84
C ARG A 255 -10.56 -5.69 -3.87
N LYS A 256 -9.73 -6.63 -4.31
CA LYS A 256 -8.59 -7.13 -3.55
C LYS A 256 -7.45 -6.12 -3.49
N HIS A 257 -7.18 -5.41 -4.59
CA HIS A 257 -6.08 -4.46 -4.67
C HIS A 257 -6.44 -3.05 -4.16
N ALA A 258 -7.73 -2.71 -4.09
CA ALA A 258 -8.16 -1.38 -3.62
C ALA A 258 -7.66 -1.01 -2.20
N PRO A 259 -7.66 -1.92 -1.19
CA PRO A 259 -7.05 -1.64 0.12
C PRO A 259 -5.55 -1.36 0.06
N LEU A 260 -4.82 -1.95 -0.89
CA LEU A 260 -3.40 -1.61 -1.11
C LEU A 260 -3.25 -0.19 -1.63
N LEU A 261 -4.10 0.23 -2.56
CA LEU A 261 -4.08 1.61 -3.02
C LEU A 261 -4.42 2.60 -1.90
N GLN A 262 -5.31 2.23 -0.97
CA GLN A 262 -5.62 3.03 0.23
C GLN A 262 -4.44 3.17 1.19
N ALA A 263 -3.47 2.26 1.15
CA ALA A 263 -2.23 2.40 1.91
C ALA A 263 -1.28 3.47 1.32
N TYR A 264 -1.39 3.76 0.02
CA TYR A 264 -0.54 4.77 -0.64
C TYR A 264 -1.25 6.10 -0.85
N PHE A 265 -2.54 6.06 -1.15
CA PHE A 265 -3.33 7.22 -1.53
C PHE A 265 -4.47 7.45 -0.57
N HIS A 266 -4.76 8.72 -0.33
CA HIS A 266 -5.88 9.10 0.52
C HIS A 266 -7.21 8.53 -0.03
N PRO A 267 -8.10 7.93 0.78
CA PRO A 267 -9.35 7.34 0.30
C PRO A 267 -10.25 8.28 -0.51
N SER A 268 -10.23 9.59 -0.23
CA SER A 268 -10.99 10.58 -1.01
C SER A 268 -10.44 10.81 -2.43
N ARG A 269 -9.29 10.22 -2.77
CA ARG A 269 -8.68 10.23 -4.09
C ARG A 269 -8.91 8.94 -4.87
N ILE A 270 -9.54 7.93 -4.28
CA ILE A 270 -9.79 6.64 -4.93
C ILE A 270 -11.26 6.55 -5.31
N PHE A 271 -11.53 6.32 -6.60
CA PHE A 271 -12.87 6.27 -7.17
C PHE A 271 -13.09 4.93 -7.85
N TYR A 272 -14.29 4.37 -7.72
CA TYR A 272 -14.64 3.12 -8.38
C TYR A 272 -15.42 3.40 -9.65
N LEU A 273 -15.11 2.68 -10.72
CA LEU A 273 -15.76 2.79 -12.02
C LEU A 273 -15.81 1.41 -12.68
N HIS A 274 -16.82 0.59 -12.34
CA HIS A 274 -16.90 -0.81 -12.78
C HIS A 274 -18.36 -1.32 -12.89
N GLY A 275 -18.57 -2.53 -13.41
CA GLY A 275 -19.91 -3.05 -13.70
C GLY A 275 -20.80 -3.31 -12.47
N HIS A 276 -20.21 -3.54 -11.30
CA HIS A 276 -20.94 -3.76 -10.03
C HIS A 276 -21.56 -2.49 -9.40
N GLN A 277 -21.30 -1.30 -9.95
CA GLN A 277 -21.99 -0.08 -9.52
C GLN A 277 -23.34 0.05 -10.23
N MET A 278 -24.32 0.66 -9.59
CA MET A 278 -25.61 0.96 -10.24
C MET A 278 -25.42 2.04 -11.32
N VAL A 279 -26.34 2.11 -12.30
CA VAL A 279 -26.28 3.06 -13.43
C VAL A 279 -26.00 4.49 -12.96
N VAL A 280 -26.76 4.99 -11.97
CA VAL A 280 -26.63 6.35 -11.42
C VAL A 280 -25.24 6.61 -10.83
N GLU A 281 -24.66 5.62 -10.16
CA GLU A 281 -23.32 5.74 -9.58
C GLU A 281 -22.26 5.80 -10.68
N ARG A 282 -22.39 4.95 -11.71
CA ARG A 282 -21.46 4.94 -12.85
C ARG A 282 -21.52 6.24 -13.64
N GLU A 283 -22.71 6.79 -13.88
CA GLU A 283 -22.87 8.09 -14.53
C GLU A 283 -22.27 9.24 -13.71
N ARG A 284 -22.41 9.19 -12.37
CA ARG A 284 -21.75 10.15 -11.48
C ARG A 284 -20.23 10.04 -11.58
N MET A 285 -19.68 8.83 -11.59
CA MET A 285 -18.23 8.60 -11.67
C MET A 285 -17.67 8.91 -13.06
N HIS A 286 -18.41 8.63 -14.13
CA HIS A 286 -18.08 9.08 -15.48
C HIS A 286 -17.96 10.60 -15.53
N ARG A 287 -18.97 11.35 -15.05
CA ARG A 287 -18.90 12.82 -14.98
C ARG A 287 -17.71 13.30 -14.14
N PHE A 288 -17.38 12.59 -13.07
CA PHE A 288 -16.26 12.92 -12.23
C PHE A 288 -14.92 12.73 -12.97
N LEU A 289 -14.76 11.63 -13.70
CA LEU A 289 -13.61 11.38 -14.58
C LEU A 289 -13.51 12.46 -15.68
N GLN A 290 -14.62 12.83 -16.30
CA GLN A 290 -14.69 13.89 -17.33
C GLN A 290 -14.32 15.28 -16.79
N SER A 291 -14.64 15.56 -15.52
CA SER A 291 -14.29 16.82 -14.88
C SER A 291 -12.77 17.01 -14.66
N SER A 292 -11.94 16.02 -15.03
CA SER A 292 -10.48 16.08 -14.96
C SER A 292 -9.94 16.41 -13.56
N ARG A 293 -10.69 16.05 -12.52
CA ARG A 293 -10.23 16.18 -11.14
C ARG A 293 -9.16 15.13 -10.85
N PRO A 294 -8.11 15.47 -10.06
CA PRO A 294 -7.10 14.48 -9.68
C PRO A 294 -7.73 13.38 -8.83
N GLY A 295 -7.56 12.15 -9.31
CA GLY A 295 -8.10 10.96 -8.69
C GLY A 295 -7.60 9.69 -9.37
N VAL A 296 -7.57 8.61 -8.60
CA VAL A 296 -7.24 7.25 -9.02
C VAL A 296 -8.56 6.52 -9.28
N PHE A 297 -8.89 6.31 -10.54
CA PHE A 297 -10.14 5.67 -10.96
C PHE A 297 -9.91 4.17 -11.18
N LEU A 298 -10.48 3.33 -10.34
CA LEU A 298 -10.34 1.88 -10.39
C LEU A 298 -11.43 1.30 -11.29
N SER A 299 -11.00 0.60 -12.33
CA SER A 299 -11.88 0.00 -13.33
C SER A 299 -11.47 -1.43 -13.64
N THR A 300 -12.32 -2.15 -14.36
CA THR A 300 -12.10 -3.52 -14.81
C THR A 300 -11.98 -3.56 -16.33
N ILE A 301 -11.25 -4.54 -16.87
CA ILE A 301 -11.21 -4.79 -18.31
C ILE A 301 -12.62 -4.90 -18.92
N PRO A 302 -13.55 -5.74 -18.39
CA PRO A 302 -14.91 -5.83 -18.95
C PRO A 302 -15.66 -4.49 -18.91
N TYR A 303 -15.52 -3.70 -17.84
CA TYR A 303 -16.14 -2.39 -17.79
C TYR A 303 -15.52 -1.41 -18.78
N MET A 304 -14.20 -1.42 -18.96
CA MET A 304 -13.55 -0.51 -19.91
C MET A 304 -13.91 -0.82 -21.36
N HIS A 305 -14.09 -2.09 -21.72
CA HIS A 305 -14.63 -2.44 -23.04
C HIS A 305 -16.03 -1.86 -23.27
N TYR A 306 -16.89 -1.92 -22.24
CA TYR A 306 -18.18 -1.23 -22.29
C TYR A 306 -18.01 0.28 -22.38
N TYR A 307 -17.18 0.88 -21.51
CA TYR A 307 -16.98 2.33 -21.43
C TYR A 307 -16.56 2.90 -22.78
N MET A 308 -15.56 2.28 -23.45
CA MET A 308 -15.05 2.75 -24.75
C MET A 308 -16.05 2.59 -25.90
N LYS A 309 -17.09 1.75 -25.76
CA LYS A 309 -18.19 1.65 -26.75
C LYS A 309 -19.17 2.83 -26.61
N HIS A 310 -19.26 3.42 -25.43
CA HIS A 310 -20.32 4.39 -25.08
C HIS A 310 -19.81 5.80 -24.74
N TYR A 311 -18.53 5.94 -24.39
CA TYR A 311 -17.93 7.17 -23.89
C TYR A 311 -16.51 7.34 -24.41
N GLU A 312 -16.11 8.59 -24.56
CA GLU A 312 -14.72 8.96 -24.82
C GLU A 312 -13.94 9.14 -23.50
N LEU A 313 -12.64 8.86 -23.53
CA LEU A 313 -11.76 9.16 -22.41
C LEU A 313 -11.52 10.68 -22.32
N PRO A 314 -11.40 11.27 -21.12
CA PRO A 314 -11.20 12.71 -21.01
C PRO A 314 -9.82 13.10 -21.54
N PRO A 315 -9.67 14.27 -22.20
CA PRO A 315 -8.39 14.72 -22.75
C PRO A 315 -7.27 14.85 -21.71
N ALA A 316 -7.61 15.10 -20.44
CA ALA A 316 -6.65 15.22 -19.34
C ALA A 316 -6.11 13.87 -18.83
N LEU A 317 -6.69 12.74 -19.26
CA LEU A 317 -6.17 11.42 -18.92
C LEU A 317 -4.96 11.12 -19.80
N HIS A 318 -3.77 11.24 -19.22
CA HIS A 318 -2.52 10.94 -19.92
C HIS A 318 -2.01 9.53 -19.64
N LYS A 319 -2.41 8.92 -18.52
CA LYS A 319 -1.79 7.69 -18.01
C LYS A 319 -2.82 6.65 -17.59
N ILE A 320 -2.58 5.41 -18.01
CA ILE A 320 -3.32 4.22 -17.63
C ILE A 320 -2.35 3.26 -16.95
N VAL A 321 -2.70 2.82 -15.75
CA VAL A 321 -1.98 1.75 -15.04
C VAL A 321 -2.83 0.48 -15.14
N ALA A 322 -2.34 -0.56 -15.80
CA ALA A 322 -3.11 -1.77 -16.00
C ALA A 322 -2.39 -2.99 -15.43
N PHE A 323 -3.10 -3.74 -14.59
CA PHE A 323 -2.59 -4.94 -13.96
C PHE A 323 -2.95 -6.18 -14.80
N TRP A 324 -1.94 -7.01 -15.06
CA TRP A 324 -2.07 -8.37 -15.56
C TRP A 324 -2.84 -8.49 -16.88
N LEU A 325 -2.56 -7.55 -17.80
CA LEU A 325 -3.13 -7.59 -19.14
C LEU A 325 -2.59 -8.78 -19.93
N THR A 326 -3.42 -9.32 -20.80
CA THR A 326 -2.96 -10.22 -21.88
C THR A 326 -2.26 -9.41 -22.96
N GLU A 327 -1.47 -10.05 -23.83
CA GLU A 327 -0.84 -9.38 -24.99
C GLU A 327 -1.87 -8.62 -25.86
N LYS A 328 -3.04 -9.22 -26.07
CA LYS A 328 -4.16 -8.57 -26.77
C LYS A 328 -4.67 -7.33 -26.03
N GLY A 329 -4.73 -7.40 -24.70
CA GLY A 329 -5.07 -6.28 -23.84
C GLY A 329 -4.06 -5.14 -23.97
N ILE A 330 -2.76 -5.44 -23.85
CA ILE A 330 -1.68 -4.45 -24.01
C ILE A 330 -1.83 -3.73 -25.34
N ALA A 331 -1.95 -4.49 -26.45
CA ALA A 331 -2.11 -3.91 -27.77
C ALA A 331 -3.38 -3.03 -27.90
N ALA A 332 -4.46 -3.38 -27.21
CA ALA A 332 -5.68 -2.58 -27.20
C ALA A 332 -5.50 -1.25 -26.46
N TYR A 333 -4.97 -1.28 -25.24
CA TYR A 333 -4.81 -0.09 -24.39
C TYR A 333 -3.71 0.87 -24.91
N SER A 334 -2.63 0.35 -25.51
CA SER A 334 -1.59 1.19 -26.11
C SER A 334 -2.07 2.06 -27.28
N ARG A 335 -3.24 1.76 -27.86
CA ARG A 335 -3.82 2.56 -28.96
C ARG A 335 -4.70 3.72 -28.48
N LEU A 336 -4.90 3.88 -27.17
CA LEU A 336 -5.81 4.89 -26.60
C LEU A 336 -5.18 6.28 -26.48
N GLY A 337 -3.97 6.50 -27.00
CA GLY A 337 -3.27 7.79 -26.93
C GLY A 337 -2.82 8.18 -25.52
N CYS A 338 -2.94 7.26 -24.55
CA CYS A 338 -2.43 7.39 -23.19
C CYS A 338 -1.12 6.60 -23.04
N GLU A 339 -0.25 7.05 -22.15
CA GLU A 339 0.88 6.24 -21.67
C GLU A 339 0.33 5.05 -20.86
N LEU A 340 0.69 3.83 -21.29
CA LEU A 340 0.29 2.59 -20.61
C LEU A 340 1.43 2.07 -19.73
N ILE A 341 1.20 2.09 -18.42
CA ILE A 341 2.03 1.36 -17.46
C ILE A 341 1.37 0.01 -17.22
N HIS A 342 1.98 -1.03 -17.76
CA HIS A 342 1.51 -2.40 -17.61
C HIS A 342 2.31 -3.09 -16.50
N ILE A 343 1.61 -3.78 -15.60
CA ILE A 343 2.20 -4.66 -14.58
C ILE A 343 1.94 -6.11 -15.02
N ASP A 344 3.01 -6.86 -15.27
CA ASP A 344 2.93 -8.27 -15.66
C ASP A 344 2.30 -9.13 -14.56
N LEU A 345 1.61 -10.19 -15.00
CA LEU A 345 1.24 -11.25 -14.07
C LEU A 345 2.54 -11.92 -13.60
N PRO A 346 2.81 -11.99 -12.29
CA PRO A 346 4.02 -12.61 -11.80
C PRO A 346 4.10 -14.07 -12.24
N ASP A 347 5.30 -14.54 -12.60
CA ASP A 347 5.49 -15.93 -13.03
C ASP A 347 5.34 -16.87 -11.84
N TYR A 348 4.44 -17.85 -11.94
CA TYR A 348 4.13 -18.80 -10.86
C TYR A 348 4.18 -20.23 -11.35
N ARG A 349 4.59 -21.12 -10.46
CA ARG A 349 4.59 -22.56 -10.72
C ARG A 349 3.69 -23.28 -9.74
N LEU A 350 2.58 -23.78 -10.25
CA LEU A 350 1.71 -24.69 -9.50
C LEU A 350 2.37 -26.07 -9.41
N PHE A 351 2.31 -26.66 -8.22
CA PHE A 351 2.64 -28.06 -8.00
C PHE A 351 1.72 -28.65 -6.93
N SER A 352 1.57 -29.96 -6.95
CA SER A 352 0.95 -30.74 -5.88
C SER A 352 2.03 -31.60 -5.23
N ALA A 353 1.98 -31.70 -3.90
CA ALA A 353 2.82 -32.60 -3.13
C ALA A 353 1.94 -33.43 -2.19
N SER A 354 2.46 -34.56 -1.69
CA SER A 354 1.72 -35.45 -0.79
C SER A 354 1.51 -34.78 0.57
N GLY A 355 0.34 -34.18 0.75
CA GLY A 355 -0.11 -33.63 2.03
C GLY A 355 0.49 -32.28 2.40
N TRP A 356 0.13 -31.83 3.60
CA TRP A 356 0.56 -30.57 4.17
C TRP A 356 2.00 -30.64 4.68
N PRO A 357 2.81 -29.56 4.59
CA PRO A 357 4.15 -29.53 5.14
C PRO A 357 4.21 -29.92 6.62
N ALA A 358 5.37 -30.42 7.06
CA ALA A 358 5.63 -30.73 8.47
C ALA A 358 5.54 -29.45 9.32
N VAL A 359 5.16 -29.62 10.59
CA VAL A 359 4.93 -28.53 11.55
C VAL A 359 6.25 -27.98 12.10
N ASP A 360 7.35 -28.72 11.92
CA ASP A 360 8.56 -28.58 12.69
C ASP A 360 9.34 -27.32 12.27
N GLN A 361 9.20 -26.26 13.09
CA GLN A 361 10.04 -25.06 13.25
C GLN A 361 9.78 -23.84 12.34
N GLN A 362 8.84 -23.87 11.41
CA GLN A 362 8.54 -22.68 10.60
C GLN A 362 7.29 -21.94 11.11
N PRO A 363 7.35 -20.60 11.31
CA PRO A 363 6.17 -19.80 11.55
C PRO A 363 5.18 -19.99 10.38
N ALA A 364 3.88 -19.99 10.69
CA ALA A 364 2.84 -20.05 9.67
C ALA A 364 2.01 -18.76 9.70
N LEU A 365 1.67 -18.22 8.54
CA LEU A 365 0.72 -17.12 8.39
C LEU A 365 -0.53 -17.66 7.68
N LEU A 366 -1.68 -17.54 8.33
CA LEU A 366 -2.95 -18.07 7.83
C LEU A 366 -3.89 -16.94 7.41
N TYR A 367 -4.32 -16.97 6.15
CA TYR A 367 -5.44 -16.20 5.63
C TYR A 367 -6.37 -17.09 4.83
N ALA A 368 -7.40 -17.62 5.48
CA ALA A 368 -8.47 -18.38 4.85
C ALA A 368 -9.83 -17.91 5.38
N ASN A 369 -10.84 -17.82 4.53
CA ASN A 369 -12.17 -17.39 4.93
C ASN A 369 -13.09 -18.54 5.38
N LEU A 370 -12.77 -19.79 5.03
CA LEU A 370 -13.58 -20.96 5.40
C LEU A 370 -13.33 -21.37 6.85
N PRO A 371 -14.36 -21.40 7.73
CA PRO A 371 -14.17 -21.79 9.14
C PRO A 371 -13.57 -23.19 9.32
N ALA A 372 -13.91 -24.13 8.42
CA ALA A 372 -13.35 -25.47 8.42
C ALA A 372 -11.83 -25.45 8.16
N THR A 373 -11.39 -24.69 7.15
CA THR A 373 -9.98 -24.50 6.80
C THR A 373 -9.22 -23.82 7.93
N ILE A 374 -9.81 -22.78 8.54
CA ILE A 374 -9.21 -22.10 9.70
C ILE A 374 -8.98 -23.09 10.84
N ARG A 375 -10.01 -23.84 11.23
CA ARG A 375 -9.92 -24.81 12.33
C ARG A 375 -8.87 -25.90 12.05
N TYR A 376 -8.89 -26.46 10.85
CA TYR A 376 -7.91 -27.46 10.43
C TYR A 376 -6.47 -26.91 10.52
N CYS A 377 -6.25 -25.69 10.01
CA CYS A 377 -4.94 -25.07 10.05
C CYS A 377 -4.49 -24.73 11.48
N GLN A 378 -5.40 -24.33 12.37
CA GLN A 378 -5.07 -24.06 13.78
C GLN A 378 -4.72 -25.34 14.53
N ASP A 379 -5.42 -26.45 14.28
CA ASP A 379 -5.12 -27.75 14.88
C ASP A 379 -3.75 -28.27 14.40
N ARG A 380 -3.42 -28.02 13.13
CA ARG A 380 -2.15 -28.45 12.52
C ARG A 380 -0.96 -27.52 12.81
N TYR A 381 -1.19 -26.20 12.84
CA TYR A 381 -0.20 -25.16 13.08
C TYR A 381 -0.61 -24.33 14.31
N PRO A 382 -0.41 -24.83 15.54
CA PRO A 382 -0.91 -24.18 16.75
C PRO A 382 -0.32 -22.78 17.01
N GLN A 383 0.85 -22.51 16.42
CA GLN A 383 1.56 -21.23 16.52
C GLN A 383 1.34 -20.34 15.28
N ALA A 384 0.37 -20.69 14.42
CA ALA A 384 0.08 -19.89 13.23
C ALA A 384 -0.44 -18.50 13.60
N TYR A 385 0.12 -17.48 12.93
CA TYR A 385 -0.42 -16.14 12.92
C TYR A 385 -1.71 -16.13 12.09
N VAL A 386 -2.86 -15.97 12.73
CA VAL A 386 -4.16 -15.92 12.03
C VAL A 386 -4.49 -14.48 11.67
N GLU A 387 -4.40 -14.15 10.39
CA GLU A 387 -4.63 -12.78 9.91
C GLU A 387 -6.11 -12.50 9.62
N VAL A 388 -6.88 -13.53 9.27
CA VAL A 388 -8.29 -13.38 8.92
C VAL A 388 -9.08 -12.75 10.08
N GLY A 389 -9.92 -11.76 9.77
CA GLY A 389 -10.75 -11.06 10.75
C GLY A 389 -10.10 -9.87 11.44
N ILE A 390 -8.78 -9.66 11.32
CA ILE A 390 -8.12 -8.45 11.84
C ILE A 390 -8.54 -7.25 11.00
N ARG A 391 -9.29 -6.32 11.60
CA ARG A 391 -9.82 -5.12 10.90
C ARG A 391 -8.85 -3.94 10.90
N ASP A 392 -8.10 -3.79 11.98
CA ASP A 392 -7.16 -2.70 12.18
C ASP A 392 -5.89 -2.91 11.34
N ALA A 393 -5.50 -1.90 10.57
CA ALA A 393 -4.36 -1.98 9.67
C ALA A 393 -3.02 -2.07 10.41
N VAL A 394 -2.92 -1.49 11.61
CA VAL A 394 -1.74 -1.52 12.46
C VAL A 394 -1.57 -2.92 13.04
N ASP A 395 -2.64 -3.47 13.64
CA ASP A 395 -2.61 -4.82 14.22
C ASP A 395 -2.24 -5.87 13.16
N ARG A 396 -2.79 -5.72 11.95
CA ARG A 396 -2.46 -6.57 10.81
C ARG A 396 -0.99 -6.44 10.41
N SER A 397 -0.47 -5.22 10.36
CA SER A 397 0.94 -4.95 10.04
C SER A 397 1.90 -5.50 11.09
N LEU A 398 1.54 -5.42 12.37
CA LEU A 398 2.32 -6.00 13.48
C LEU A 398 2.35 -7.53 13.42
N LEU A 399 1.20 -8.18 13.19
CA LEU A 399 1.14 -9.63 13.04
C LEU A 399 2.03 -10.11 11.88
N ARG A 400 1.93 -9.41 10.75
CA ARG A 400 2.75 -9.65 9.57
C ARG A 400 4.24 -9.43 9.81
N LYS A 401 4.60 -8.40 10.57
CA LYS A 401 5.99 -8.14 10.97
C LYS A 401 6.54 -9.29 11.80
N ARG A 402 5.78 -9.81 12.77
CA ARG A 402 6.21 -10.97 13.59
C ARG A 402 6.46 -12.21 12.74
N PHE A 403 5.63 -12.44 11.73
CA PHE A 403 5.85 -13.51 10.76
C PHE A 403 7.13 -13.29 9.95
N HIS A 404 7.38 -12.06 9.48
CA HIS A 404 8.58 -11.71 8.72
C HIS A 404 9.88 -11.79 9.54
N ASP A 405 9.87 -11.29 10.78
CA ASP A 405 11.04 -11.28 11.67
C ASP A 405 11.56 -12.70 11.98
N ALA A 406 10.75 -13.73 11.71
CA ALA A 406 11.14 -15.13 11.83
C ALA A 406 11.88 -15.70 10.59
N GLY A 407 12.05 -14.91 9.52
CA GLY A 407 12.97 -15.16 8.41
C GLY A 407 12.43 -16.07 7.30
N SER A 408 11.96 -17.27 7.62
CA SER A 408 11.33 -18.20 6.68
C SER A 408 10.03 -18.74 7.26
N GLY A 409 9.10 -19.22 6.43
CA GLY A 409 7.79 -19.63 6.93
C GLY A 409 6.89 -20.33 5.92
N VAL A 410 5.68 -20.65 6.36
CA VAL A 410 4.61 -21.18 5.52
C VAL A 410 3.49 -20.16 5.43
N PHE A 411 3.16 -19.71 4.22
CA PHE A 411 2.00 -18.86 3.99
C PHE A 411 0.82 -19.68 3.47
N ILE A 412 -0.25 -19.73 4.23
CA ILE A 412 -1.47 -20.51 3.93
C ILE A 412 -2.56 -19.53 3.49
N SER A 413 -3.01 -19.65 2.25
CA SER A 413 -4.01 -18.75 1.67
C SER A 413 -5.16 -19.47 0.98
N ASP A 414 -6.32 -18.82 0.94
CA ASP A 414 -7.44 -19.13 0.05
C ASP A 414 -7.44 -18.30 -1.25
N GLY A 415 -6.35 -17.56 -1.51
CA GLY A 415 -6.28 -16.61 -2.62
C GLY A 415 -6.97 -15.27 -2.36
N MET A 416 -7.61 -15.05 -1.19
CA MET A 416 -8.29 -13.79 -0.88
C MET A 416 -7.45 -12.80 -0.10
N HIS A 417 -6.22 -13.14 0.23
CA HIS A 417 -5.32 -12.30 1.01
C HIS A 417 -4.85 -11.06 0.23
N ALA A 418 -5.19 -9.87 0.73
CA ALA A 418 -4.70 -8.60 0.21
C ALA A 418 -3.72 -7.98 1.22
N ALA A 419 -2.42 -8.11 0.98
CA ALA A 419 -1.41 -7.38 1.74
C ALA A 419 -0.78 -6.28 0.91
N PRO A 420 -0.68 -5.08 1.49
CA PRO A 420 0.18 -4.06 0.93
C PRO A 420 1.64 -4.17 1.37
N ASN A 421 1.95 -5.13 2.24
CA ASN A 421 3.32 -5.55 2.51
C ASN A 421 3.81 -6.42 1.35
N ARG A 422 4.63 -5.80 0.52
CA ARG A 422 5.54 -6.42 -0.44
C ARG A 422 6.56 -7.22 0.35
N TRP A 423 6.47 -8.53 0.27
CA TRP A 423 7.43 -9.38 0.95
C TRP A 423 8.20 -10.18 -0.09
N SER A 424 9.52 -10.06 -0.06
CA SER A 424 10.41 -11.14 -0.48
C SER A 424 10.26 -12.29 0.53
N LEU A 425 9.15 -13.02 0.45
CA LEU A 425 8.98 -14.18 1.30
C LEU A 425 9.85 -15.30 0.73
N ASP A 426 10.96 -15.59 1.41
CA ASP A 426 11.51 -16.95 1.46
C ASP A 426 10.53 -17.85 2.23
N CYS A 427 9.29 -17.98 1.71
CA CYS A 427 8.23 -18.76 2.32
C CYS A 427 7.61 -19.73 1.31
N GLN A 428 7.22 -20.89 1.81
CA GLN A 428 6.41 -21.83 1.04
C GLN A 428 4.97 -21.34 1.01
N THR A 429 4.43 -21.07 -0.19
CA THR A 429 3.03 -20.66 -0.36
C THR A 429 2.14 -21.88 -0.59
N LEU A 430 1.11 -22.03 0.25
CA LEU A 430 0.11 -23.09 0.19
C LEU A 430 -1.26 -22.50 -0.11
N LEU A 431 -1.93 -23.03 -1.14
CA LEU A 431 -3.34 -22.76 -1.38
C LEU A 431 -4.18 -23.84 -0.71
N ALA A 432 -4.74 -23.49 0.45
CA ALA A 432 -5.61 -24.37 1.23
C ALA A 432 -7.00 -24.52 0.60
N ASP A 433 -7.52 -23.44 0.01
CA ASP A 433 -8.82 -23.40 -0.63
C ASP A 433 -8.69 -22.91 -2.10
N PRO A 434 -9.61 -23.31 -3.01
CA PRO A 434 -9.52 -22.96 -4.42
C PRO A 434 -9.86 -21.47 -4.70
N PRO A 435 -8.95 -20.67 -5.28
CA PRO A 435 -9.30 -19.33 -5.76
C PRO A 435 -10.16 -19.37 -7.03
N LEU A 436 -10.73 -18.22 -7.43
CA LEU A 436 -11.46 -18.11 -8.70
C LEU A 436 -10.55 -18.03 -9.93
N GLY A 437 -9.26 -17.73 -9.73
CA GLY A 437 -8.30 -17.59 -10.82
C GLY A 437 -6.88 -17.32 -10.34
N ALA A 438 -5.99 -17.18 -11.30
CA ALA A 438 -4.58 -16.88 -11.08
C ALA A 438 -4.35 -15.46 -10.52
N TYR A 439 -5.23 -14.51 -10.84
CA TYR A 439 -5.11 -13.11 -10.39
C TYR A 439 -5.22 -12.96 -8.86
N GLU A 440 -5.92 -13.89 -8.21
CA GLU A 440 -5.96 -14.01 -6.76
C GLU A 440 -4.61 -14.42 -6.17
N ILE A 441 -3.78 -15.15 -6.91
CA ILE A 441 -2.44 -15.56 -6.46
C ILE A 441 -1.43 -14.45 -6.72
N ALA A 442 -1.62 -13.67 -7.79
CA ALA A 442 -0.73 -12.57 -8.17
C ALA A 442 -0.53 -11.51 -7.08
N ALA A 443 -1.53 -11.31 -6.22
CA ALA A 443 -1.44 -10.36 -5.12
C ALA A 443 -0.48 -10.80 -3.99
N PHE A 444 0.11 -11.99 -4.08
CA PHE A 444 1.13 -12.47 -3.15
C PHE A 444 2.54 -11.94 -3.50
N TYR A 445 2.75 -11.47 -4.72
CA TYR A 445 4.08 -11.21 -5.26
C TYR A 445 4.54 -9.75 -5.09
N ASP A 446 5.86 -9.58 -4.99
CA ASP A 446 6.55 -8.31 -4.90
C ASP A 446 7.27 -7.97 -6.21
N ASP A 447 6.81 -6.91 -6.91
CA ASP A 447 7.41 -6.40 -8.14
C ASP A 447 8.86 -5.88 -7.98
N THR A 448 9.44 -5.86 -6.77
CA THR A 448 10.81 -5.38 -6.50
C THR A 448 11.88 -6.47 -6.52
N LEU A 449 11.50 -7.75 -6.60
CA LEU A 449 12.45 -8.84 -6.78
C LEU A 449 13.00 -8.80 -8.21
N GLU A 450 14.28 -8.44 -8.34
CA GLU A 450 15.00 -8.41 -9.63
C GLU A 450 15.09 -9.80 -10.28
N GLU A 451 14.85 -10.88 -9.52
CA GLU A 451 14.92 -12.26 -10.00
C GLU A 451 13.58 -12.76 -10.56
N LYS A 452 13.58 -13.01 -11.87
CA LYS A 452 12.48 -13.61 -12.66
C LYS A 452 12.29 -15.12 -12.40
N GLN A 453 12.52 -15.62 -11.19
CA GLN A 453 12.24 -17.03 -10.90
C GLN A 453 10.75 -17.24 -10.63
N PRO A 454 10.12 -18.29 -11.20
CA PRO A 454 8.71 -18.58 -10.94
C PRO A 454 8.50 -18.89 -9.46
N PHE A 455 7.55 -18.21 -8.80
CA PHE A 455 7.28 -18.49 -7.39
C PHE A 455 6.50 -19.81 -7.24
N PRO A 456 6.95 -20.75 -6.39
CA PRO A 456 6.31 -22.05 -6.22
C PRO A 456 5.04 -21.93 -5.36
N VAL A 457 3.94 -22.48 -5.85
CA VAL A 457 2.65 -22.51 -5.14
C VAL A 457 2.15 -23.95 -5.04
N GLN A 458 2.01 -24.44 -3.81
CA GLN A 458 1.48 -25.77 -3.56
C GLN A 458 -0.06 -25.73 -3.51
N VAL A 459 -0.70 -26.61 -4.26
CA VAL A 459 -2.16 -26.81 -4.21
C VAL A 459 -2.49 -27.92 -3.22
N LEU A 460 -3.38 -27.64 -2.26
CA LEU A 460 -3.81 -28.59 -1.22
C LEU A 460 -5.27 -29.08 -1.36
N PHE A 461 -6.01 -28.51 -2.31
CA PHE A 461 -7.39 -28.87 -2.59
C PHE A 461 -7.50 -29.79 -3.82
N ALA A 462 -8.56 -30.58 -3.86
CA ALA A 462 -8.90 -31.46 -4.96
C ALA A 462 -9.57 -30.70 -6.11
N HIS A 463 -9.57 -31.29 -7.31
CA HIS A 463 -10.18 -30.66 -8.49
C HIS A 463 -11.69 -30.41 -8.29
N GLU A 464 -12.37 -31.33 -7.60
CA GLU A 464 -13.81 -31.30 -7.33
C GLU A 464 -14.22 -30.11 -6.46
N GLU A 465 -13.32 -29.61 -5.62
CA GLU A 465 -13.59 -28.45 -4.75
C GLU A 465 -13.76 -27.15 -5.56
N LEU A 466 -13.26 -27.10 -6.80
CA LEU A 466 -13.53 -25.98 -7.73
C LEU A 466 -14.99 -25.91 -8.18
N GLU A 467 -15.82 -26.93 -7.94
CA GLU A 467 -17.26 -26.87 -8.24
C GLU A 467 -18.00 -25.86 -7.37
N MET A 468 -17.54 -25.65 -6.13
CA MET A 468 -18.09 -24.61 -5.26
C MET A 468 -17.94 -23.21 -5.87
N ASN A 469 -16.86 -22.98 -6.63
CA ASN A 469 -16.60 -21.71 -7.29
C ASN A 469 -17.53 -21.47 -8.49
N THR A 470 -17.90 -22.52 -9.24
CA THR A 470 -18.90 -22.42 -10.31
C THR A 470 -20.27 -22.12 -9.74
N VAL A 471 -20.71 -22.90 -8.74
CA VAL A 471 -21.99 -22.66 -8.06
C VAL A 471 -22.04 -21.26 -7.45
N PHE A 472 -20.93 -20.77 -6.89
CA PHE A 472 -20.82 -19.40 -6.40
C PHE A 472 -21.03 -18.37 -7.53
N LEU A 473 -20.30 -18.52 -8.66
CA LEU A 473 -20.40 -17.60 -9.78
C LEU A 473 -21.77 -17.62 -10.46
N GLU A 474 -22.43 -18.77 -10.56
CA GLU A 474 -23.80 -18.88 -11.10
C GLU A 474 -24.84 -18.18 -10.22
N ARG A 475 -24.67 -18.26 -8.89
CA ARG A 475 -25.53 -17.54 -7.94
C ARG A 475 -25.34 -16.03 -7.96
N VAL A 476 -24.13 -15.56 -8.30
CA VAL A 476 -23.78 -14.13 -8.32
C VAL A 476 -24.02 -13.52 -9.70
N TYR A 477 -23.72 -14.25 -10.77
CA TYR A 477 -23.80 -13.80 -12.15
C TYR A 477 -24.78 -14.69 -12.93
N PRO A 478 -26.04 -14.27 -13.06
CA PRO A 478 -27.06 -15.05 -13.75
C PRO A 478 -26.69 -15.19 -15.24
N ASP A 479 -27.11 -16.30 -15.84
CA ASP A 479 -27.04 -16.47 -17.28
C ASP A 479 -28.24 -15.80 -17.99
N LEU A 480 -28.25 -15.89 -19.32
CA LEU A 480 -29.29 -15.25 -20.13
C LEU A 480 -30.68 -15.86 -19.87
N GLU A 481 -30.77 -17.16 -19.58
CA GLU A 481 -32.05 -17.83 -19.37
C GLU A 481 -32.69 -17.40 -18.05
N LEU A 482 -31.90 -17.31 -16.98
CA LEU A 482 -32.35 -16.75 -15.71
C LEU A 482 -32.73 -15.27 -15.82
N VAL A 483 -32.02 -14.49 -16.65
CA VAL A 483 -32.40 -13.10 -16.95
C VAL A 483 -33.78 -13.03 -17.62
N LYS A 484 -34.03 -13.87 -18.62
CA LYS A 484 -35.33 -13.95 -19.31
C LYS A 484 -36.44 -14.42 -18.38
N GLN A 485 -36.19 -15.44 -17.54
CA GLN A 485 -37.17 -15.94 -16.57
C GLN A 485 -37.63 -14.85 -15.60
N VAL A 486 -36.69 -14.11 -15.01
CA VAL A 486 -37.02 -13.02 -14.08
C VAL A 486 -37.76 -11.90 -14.79
N LEU A 487 -37.32 -11.50 -15.99
CA LEU A 487 -38.01 -10.48 -16.77
C LEU A 487 -39.46 -10.89 -17.10
N ALA A 488 -39.68 -12.13 -17.52
CA ALA A 488 -41.01 -12.67 -17.79
C ALA A 488 -41.91 -12.65 -16.54
N GLY A 489 -41.37 -13.07 -15.39
CA GLY A 489 -42.11 -13.04 -14.12
C GLY A 489 -42.40 -11.64 -13.60
N LEU A 490 -41.55 -10.66 -13.91
CA LEU A 490 -41.77 -9.26 -13.58
C LEU A 490 -42.84 -8.63 -14.48
N ILE A 491 -42.82 -8.92 -15.79
CA ILE A 491 -43.83 -8.44 -16.75
C ILE A 491 -45.20 -9.04 -16.45
N SER A 492 -45.28 -10.30 -16.02
CA SER A 492 -46.56 -10.98 -15.72
C SER A 492 -47.35 -10.31 -14.58
N MET A 493 -46.68 -9.51 -13.74
CA MET A 493 -47.32 -8.75 -12.67
C MET A 493 -48.22 -7.62 -13.19
N LYS A 494 -48.09 -7.22 -14.47
CA LYS A 494 -48.91 -6.20 -15.14
C LYS A 494 -49.02 -4.88 -14.35
N LYS A 495 -47.92 -4.44 -13.76
CA LYS A 495 -47.82 -3.19 -12.99
C LYS A 495 -46.66 -2.35 -13.51
N GLU A 496 -46.86 -1.05 -13.63
CA GLU A 496 -45.79 -0.10 -13.95
C GLU A 496 -44.75 0.01 -12.83
N THR A 497 -45.20 -0.14 -11.59
CA THR A 497 -44.34 -0.17 -10.41
C THR A 497 -44.71 -1.36 -9.54
N VAL A 498 -43.70 -2.15 -9.18
CA VAL A 498 -43.82 -3.29 -8.29
C VAL A 498 -43.12 -2.95 -6.99
N GLN A 499 -43.86 -2.95 -5.89
CA GLN A 499 -43.32 -2.80 -4.54
C GLN A 499 -43.64 -4.04 -3.73
N ALA A 500 -42.63 -4.80 -3.35
CA ALA A 500 -42.81 -6.04 -2.60
C ALA A 500 -41.53 -6.45 -1.84
N PRO A 501 -41.67 -7.28 -0.79
CA PRO A 501 -40.52 -7.94 -0.16
C PRO A 501 -39.76 -8.79 -1.18
N GLU A 502 -38.44 -8.81 -1.08
CA GLU A 502 -37.56 -9.57 -1.98
C GLU A 502 -37.94 -11.06 -2.07
N ALA A 503 -38.31 -11.67 -0.94
CA ALA A 503 -38.73 -13.07 -0.89
C ALA A 503 -40.02 -13.33 -1.69
N ALA A 504 -40.98 -12.41 -1.65
CA ALA A 504 -42.22 -12.53 -2.42
C ALA A 504 -41.96 -12.39 -3.92
N LEU A 505 -41.08 -11.46 -4.31
CA LEU A 505 -40.67 -11.31 -5.71
C LEU A 505 -39.95 -12.54 -6.23
N ALA A 506 -39.04 -13.09 -5.45
CA ALA A 506 -38.32 -14.33 -5.78
C ALA A 506 -39.30 -15.49 -6.03
N GLN A 507 -40.33 -15.64 -5.18
CA GLN A 507 -41.38 -16.65 -5.36
C GLN A 507 -42.21 -16.42 -6.63
N VAL A 508 -42.55 -15.17 -6.96
CA VAL A 508 -43.31 -14.85 -8.17
C VAL A 508 -42.51 -15.21 -9.42
N VAL A 509 -41.25 -14.77 -9.52
CA VAL A 509 -40.43 -15.04 -10.70
C VAL A 509 -40.01 -16.50 -10.84
N SER A 510 -39.95 -17.24 -9.72
CA SER A 510 -39.71 -18.69 -9.75
C SER A 510 -40.81 -19.48 -10.45
N LYS A 511 -42.03 -18.93 -10.59
CA LYS A 511 -43.13 -19.59 -11.32
C LYS A 511 -43.01 -19.52 -12.84
N HIS A 512 -42.03 -18.78 -13.36
CA HIS A 512 -41.88 -18.48 -14.79
C HIS A 512 -40.71 -19.21 -15.46
N GLY A 513 -40.09 -20.18 -14.77
CA GLY A 513 -39.07 -21.05 -15.34
C GLY A 513 -38.94 -22.32 -14.52
N GLU A 514 -37.98 -23.17 -14.90
CA GLU A 514 -37.78 -24.48 -14.27
C GLU A 514 -37.03 -24.39 -12.94
N GLU A 515 -36.23 -23.34 -12.76
CA GLU A 515 -35.40 -23.15 -11.57
C GLU A 515 -36.04 -22.22 -10.54
N THR A 516 -35.86 -22.58 -9.26
CA THR A 516 -36.20 -21.69 -8.15
C THR A 516 -35.19 -20.54 -8.08
N VAL A 517 -35.68 -19.31 -8.18
CA VAL A 517 -34.86 -18.11 -8.15
C VAL A 517 -34.60 -17.71 -6.70
N SER A 518 -33.33 -17.72 -6.30
CA SER A 518 -32.92 -17.18 -4.99
C SER A 518 -33.00 -15.66 -4.94
N ILE A 519 -33.09 -15.08 -3.73
CA ILE A 519 -33.04 -13.62 -3.54
C ILE A 519 -31.77 -13.00 -4.14
N ARG A 520 -30.62 -13.71 -4.05
CA ARG A 520 -29.36 -13.22 -4.60
C ARG A 520 -29.40 -13.18 -6.13
N GLN A 521 -29.89 -14.23 -6.77
CA GLN A 521 -30.09 -14.28 -8.22
C GLN A 521 -31.07 -13.20 -8.68
N LEU A 522 -32.19 -13.01 -7.98
CA LEU A 522 -33.13 -11.93 -8.27
C LEU A 522 -32.45 -10.56 -8.27
N ARG A 523 -31.63 -10.24 -7.25
CA ARG A 523 -30.90 -8.97 -7.17
C ARG A 523 -29.92 -8.79 -8.33
N SER A 524 -29.12 -9.80 -8.62
CA SER A 524 -28.15 -9.75 -9.72
C SER A 524 -28.82 -9.60 -11.08
N THR A 525 -29.94 -10.30 -11.31
CA THR A 525 -30.72 -10.15 -12.54
C THR A 525 -31.35 -8.77 -12.65
N LEU A 526 -31.91 -8.25 -11.56
CA LEU A 526 -32.43 -6.89 -11.52
C LEU A 526 -31.35 -5.84 -11.84
N HIS A 527 -30.11 -6.04 -11.37
CA HIS A 527 -28.98 -5.19 -11.76
C HIS A 527 -28.79 -5.16 -13.28
N ILE A 528 -28.79 -6.32 -13.92
CA ILE A 528 -28.66 -6.43 -15.38
C ILE A 528 -29.84 -5.74 -16.09
N LEU A 529 -31.07 -5.98 -15.64
CA LEU A 529 -32.24 -5.32 -16.22
C LEU A 529 -32.16 -3.79 -16.08
N SER A 530 -31.58 -3.29 -14.98
CA SER A 530 -31.34 -1.86 -14.80
C SER A 530 -30.25 -1.32 -15.73
N ASP A 531 -29.15 -2.05 -15.92
CA ASP A 531 -28.12 -1.69 -16.91
C ASP A 531 -28.70 -1.58 -18.33
N LEU A 532 -29.58 -2.50 -18.69
CA LEU A 532 -30.27 -2.53 -19.98
C LEU A 532 -31.34 -1.43 -20.13
N GLY A 533 -31.59 -0.65 -19.07
CA GLY A 533 -32.60 0.40 -19.04
C GLY A 533 -34.04 -0.12 -19.07
N LEU A 534 -34.26 -1.35 -18.59
CA LEU A 534 -35.58 -1.98 -18.52
C LEU A 534 -36.30 -1.67 -17.20
N CYS A 535 -35.55 -1.36 -16.14
CA CYS A 535 -36.11 -0.96 -14.86
C CYS A 535 -35.22 -0.01 -14.04
N GLU A 536 -35.85 0.73 -13.14
CA GLU A 536 -35.22 1.47 -12.05
C GLU A 536 -35.52 0.76 -10.73
N ILE A 537 -34.53 0.66 -9.85
CA ILE A 537 -34.64 -0.08 -8.59
C ILE A 537 -34.33 0.85 -7.43
N GLN A 538 -35.25 0.89 -6.47
CA GLN A 538 -35.04 1.51 -5.17
C GLN A 538 -35.26 0.49 -4.06
N LYS A 539 -34.36 0.48 -3.08
CA LYS A 539 -34.42 -0.44 -1.95
C LYS A 539 -34.60 0.31 -0.64
N ARG A 540 -35.57 -0.11 0.18
CA ARG A 540 -35.75 0.35 1.56
C ARG A 540 -35.91 -0.87 2.47
N GLY A 541 -34.86 -1.21 3.21
CA GLY A 541 -34.83 -2.43 4.03
C GLY A 541 -34.96 -3.70 3.16
N SER A 542 -35.96 -4.53 3.43
CA SER A 542 -36.27 -5.77 2.69
C SER A 542 -37.26 -5.56 1.52
N ILE A 543 -37.75 -4.33 1.32
CA ILE A 543 -38.71 -4.01 0.27
C ILE A 543 -37.96 -3.43 -0.94
N MET A 544 -38.23 -4.00 -2.10
CA MET A 544 -37.80 -3.44 -3.39
C MET A 544 -38.97 -2.73 -4.06
N ALA A 545 -38.71 -1.53 -4.56
CA ALA A 545 -39.55 -0.83 -5.50
C ALA A 545 -38.87 -0.88 -6.87
N ILE A 546 -39.52 -1.56 -7.81
CA ILE A 546 -39.08 -1.72 -9.20
C ILE A 546 -40.03 -0.91 -10.06
N LYS A 547 -39.53 0.12 -10.73
CA LYS A 547 -40.28 0.90 -11.70
C LYS A 547 -39.84 0.46 -13.10
N PHE A 548 -40.75 -0.04 -13.91
CA PHE A 548 -40.43 -0.38 -15.29
C PHE A 548 -40.28 0.89 -16.12
N VAL A 549 -39.34 0.87 -17.05
CA VAL A 549 -39.09 2.00 -17.97
C VAL A 549 -39.74 1.66 -19.31
N PRO A 550 -40.93 2.21 -19.63
CA PRO A 550 -41.57 1.97 -20.91
C PRO A 550 -40.84 2.79 -21.99
N SER A 551 -39.94 2.18 -22.78
CA SER A 551 -39.60 2.66 -24.15
C SER A 551 -38.35 2.06 -24.82
N LYS A 552 -37.47 1.28 -24.17
CA LYS A 552 -36.37 0.64 -24.93
C LYS A 552 -36.88 -0.64 -25.57
N SER A 553 -36.71 -0.78 -26.88
CA SER A 553 -37.22 -1.84 -27.75
C SER A 553 -37.34 -3.23 -27.10
N GLN A 554 -38.34 -4.02 -27.51
CA GLN A 554 -38.48 -5.43 -27.09
C GLN A 554 -37.23 -6.29 -27.35
N SER A 555 -36.26 -5.79 -28.14
CA SER A 555 -34.90 -6.31 -28.26
C SER A 555 -33.91 -5.53 -27.38
N PHE A 556 -33.17 -6.23 -26.53
CA PHE A 556 -32.01 -5.72 -25.79
C PHE A 556 -30.76 -6.53 -26.13
N ASP A 557 -29.59 -5.90 -26.14
CA ASP A 557 -28.31 -6.60 -26.21
C ASP A 557 -27.80 -6.82 -24.79
N ILE A 558 -27.70 -8.08 -24.36
CA ILE A 558 -27.20 -8.45 -23.03
C ILE A 558 -25.76 -7.94 -22.80
N ASN A 559 -25.00 -7.69 -23.87
CA ASN A 559 -23.65 -7.11 -23.80
C ASN A 559 -23.64 -5.62 -23.43
N ASP A 560 -24.79 -4.94 -23.44
CA ASP A 560 -24.91 -3.57 -22.93
C ASP A 560 -25.10 -3.55 -21.40
N SER A 561 -25.05 -4.71 -20.72
CA SER A 561 -24.96 -4.78 -19.25
C SER A 561 -23.51 -4.94 -18.76
N PRO A 562 -22.90 -3.89 -18.18
CA PRO A 562 -21.64 -4.00 -17.48
C PRO A 562 -21.58 -5.11 -16.43
N TYR A 563 -22.65 -5.28 -15.64
CA TYR A 563 -22.69 -6.33 -14.61
C TYR A 563 -22.61 -7.73 -15.23
N PHE A 564 -23.32 -7.97 -16.34
CA PHE A 564 -23.26 -9.23 -17.06
C PHE A 564 -21.86 -9.49 -17.65
N LEU A 565 -21.21 -8.45 -18.20
CA LEU A 565 -19.86 -8.55 -18.74
C LEU A 565 -18.84 -8.96 -17.67
N GLU A 566 -18.92 -8.39 -16.46
CA GLU A 566 -18.08 -8.78 -15.31
C GLU A 566 -18.24 -10.27 -14.99
N GLY A 567 -19.48 -10.76 -14.97
CA GLY A 567 -19.80 -12.15 -14.70
C GLY A 567 -19.29 -13.10 -15.77
N ARG A 568 -19.45 -12.74 -17.04
CA ARG A 568 -18.93 -13.52 -18.17
C ARG A 568 -17.42 -13.65 -18.09
N THR A 569 -16.71 -12.56 -17.85
CA THR A 569 -15.24 -12.59 -17.70
C THR A 569 -14.80 -13.42 -16.50
N ALA A 570 -15.49 -13.30 -15.35
CA ALA A 570 -15.18 -14.11 -14.17
C ALA A 570 -15.35 -15.62 -14.44
N LYS A 571 -16.43 -16.03 -15.13
CA LYS A 571 -16.67 -17.43 -15.51
C LYS A 571 -15.59 -17.95 -16.47
N GLN A 572 -15.20 -17.16 -17.48
CA GLN A 572 -14.13 -17.52 -18.42
C GLN A 572 -12.78 -17.74 -17.72
N ILE A 573 -12.44 -16.88 -16.75
CA ILE A 573 -11.21 -17.01 -15.97
C ILE A 573 -11.24 -18.27 -15.12
N LEU A 574 -12.36 -18.58 -14.46
CA LEU A 574 -12.50 -19.82 -13.71
C LEU A 574 -12.35 -21.06 -14.60
N THR A 575 -12.89 -21.04 -15.83
CA THR A 575 -12.71 -22.13 -16.80
C THR A 575 -11.24 -22.34 -17.15
N LYS A 576 -10.50 -21.26 -17.42
CA LYS A 576 -9.05 -21.34 -17.68
C LYS A 576 -8.31 -21.89 -16.46
N TRP A 577 -8.62 -21.36 -15.28
CA TRP A 577 -8.01 -21.76 -14.01
C TRP A 577 -8.21 -23.25 -13.68
N ARG A 578 -9.41 -23.79 -13.93
CA ARG A 578 -9.69 -25.23 -13.81
C ARG A 578 -8.76 -26.07 -14.67
N GLY A 579 -8.46 -25.62 -15.90
CA GLY A 579 -7.53 -26.29 -16.79
C GLY A 579 -6.09 -26.30 -16.24
N GLU A 580 -5.65 -25.20 -15.64
CA GLU A 580 -4.32 -25.10 -15.00
C GLU A 580 -4.22 -26.02 -13.78
N ILE A 581 -5.21 -25.99 -12.88
CA ILE A 581 -5.23 -26.88 -11.70
C ILE A 581 -5.30 -28.35 -12.10
N ARG A 582 -6.14 -28.71 -13.07
CA ARG A 582 -6.21 -30.10 -13.56
C ARG A 582 -4.86 -30.56 -14.11
N THR A 583 -4.17 -29.69 -14.84
CA THR A 583 -2.82 -29.97 -15.35
C THR A 583 -1.80 -30.15 -14.23
N CYS A 584 -1.88 -29.33 -13.18
CA CYS A 584 -1.03 -29.43 -11.99
C CYS A 584 -1.23 -30.77 -11.27
N LEU A 585 -2.47 -31.10 -10.92
CA LEU A 585 -2.84 -32.31 -10.18
C LEU A 585 -2.57 -33.60 -10.96
N ALA A 586 -2.56 -33.56 -12.29
CA ALA A 586 -2.21 -34.71 -13.13
C ALA A 586 -0.69 -34.99 -13.21
N ARG A 587 0.16 -34.04 -12.80
CA ARG A 587 1.63 -34.16 -12.83
C ARG A 587 2.23 -34.70 -11.52
N SER A 588 1.43 -34.78 -10.45
CA SER A 588 1.85 -35.22 -9.11
C SER A 588 1.69 -36.71 -8.85
#